data_AF-A0A5J5K7I8-F1
#
_entry.id   AF-A0A5J5K7I8-F1
#
_cell.length_a   1.000
_cell.length_b   1.000
_cell.length_c   1.000
_cell.angle_alpha   90.00
_cell.angle_beta   90.00
_cell.angle_gamma   90.00
#
_symmetry.space_group_name_H-M   'P 1'
#
loop_
_entity.id
_entity.type
_entity.pdbx_description
1 polymer ?
#
loop_
_entity_poly.entity_id
_entity_poly.type
_entity_poly.pdbx_seq_one_letter_code
_entity_poly.pdbx_strand_id
1 'polypeptide(L)'
;MMEAARELSKILKPDPEAIEGRAPKEREEELKAVRKQREALAGELVAAAQSSPTEDPVLARLQELARKKREIKNEIRLLLTYAREFTRPEPYRLKALAEAADMSISSVRTECDKGDKAYIADQIGRSDLKKTVMPTTALEYLATFPSPSTAPSLERRQYEPGMGFIQTD
;
A
#
# COMPACT_ATOMS: atom_id res chain seq x y z
N MET A 1 -4.23 21.16 16.07
CA MET A 1 -3.80 19.76 15.83
C MET A 1 -4.35 18.78 16.86
N MET A 2 -4.04 18.90 18.16
CA MET A 2 -4.46 17.91 19.18
C MET A 2 -5.99 17.80 19.34
N GLU A 3 -6.71 18.92 19.22
CA GLU A 3 -8.17 18.93 19.29
C GLU A 3 -8.79 18.14 18.13
N ALA A 4 -8.43 18.46 16.88
CA ALA A 4 -8.87 17.72 15.70
C ALA A 4 -8.52 16.21 15.78
N ALA A 5 -7.34 15.86 16.29
CA ALA A 5 -6.95 14.47 16.50
C ALA A 5 -7.83 13.74 17.54
N ARG A 6 -8.23 14.43 18.62
CA ARG A 6 -9.16 13.89 19.63
C ARG A 6 -10.58 13.75 19.09
N GLU A 7 -11.05 14.69 18.28
CA GLU A 7 -12.35 14.57 17.63
C GLU A 7 -12.37 13.42 16.63
N LEU A 8 -11.33 13.32 15.80
CA LEU A 8 -11.17 12.20 14.86
C LEU A 8 -11.13 10.85 15.60
N SER A 9 -10.45 10.77 16.75
CA SER A 9 -10.38 9.51 17.50
C SER A 9 -11.73 9.09 18.07
N LYS A 10 -12.63 10.02 18.41
CA LYS A 10 -14.02 9.71 18.78
C LYS A 10 -14.81 9.12 17.61
N ILE A 11 -14.64 9.66 16.40
CA ILE A 11 -15.32 9.18 15.20
C ILE A 11 -14.82 7.78 14.81
N LEU A 12 -13.50 7.58 14.82
CA LEU A 12 -12.88 6.33 14.40
C LEU A 12 -12.99 5.21 15.45
N LYS A 13 -13.23 5.56 16.72
CA LYS A 13 -13.44 4.64 17.84
C LYS A 13 -14.66 5.10 18.66
N PRO A 14 -15.89 4.81 18.20
CA PRO A 14 -17.12 5.22 18.90
C PRO A 14 -17.26 4.52 20.27
N ASP A 15 -18.15 5.06 21.12
CA ASP A 15 -18.44 4.44 22.41
C ASP A 15 -19.15 3.09 22.20
N PRO A 16 -18.93 2.10 23.07
CA PRO A 16 -19.62 0.83 22.98
C PRO A 16 -21.13 1.06 23.17
N GLU A 17 -21.93 0.39 22.36
CA GLU A 17 -23.39 0.47 22.45
C GLU A 17 -23.88 0.04 23.84
N ALA A 18 -24.89 0.73 24.35
CA ALA A 18 -25.53 0.35 25.60
C ALA A 18 -26.43 -0.88 25.35
N ILE A 19 -25.90 -2.06 25.63
CA ILE A 19 -26.65 -3.32 25.52
C ILE A 19 -27.43 -3.55 26.82
N GLU A 20 -28.75 -3.71 26.71
CA GLU A 20 -29.61 -4.07 27.85
C GLU A 20 -29.19 -5.41 28.45
N GLY A 21 -29.18 -5.49 29.79
CA GLY A 21 -28.75 -6.69 30.53
C GLY A 21 -27.25 -6.80 30.80
N ARG A 22 -26.42 -5.89 30.28
CA ARG A 22 -24.98 -5.85 30.57
C ARG A 22 -24.71 -5.32 31.98
N ALA A 23 -23.77 -5.94 32.69
CA ALA A 23 -23.41 -5.48 34.03
C ALA A 23 -22.78 -4.06 33.98
N PRO A 24 -23.13 -3.15 34.90
CA PRO A 24 -22.57 -1.79 34.92
C PRO A 24 -21.04 -1.73 34.96
N LYS A 25 -20.41 -2.69 35.66
CA LYS A 25 -18.94 -2.77 35.79
C LYS A 25 -18.26 -3.12 34.47
N GLU A 26 -18.77 -4.10 33.74
CA GLU A 26 -18.24 -4.52 32.42
C GLU A 26 -18.30 -3.35 31.44
N ARG A 27 -19.41 -2.61 31.44
CA ARG A 27 -19.57 -1.40 30.62
C ARG A 27 -18.57 -0.31 30.99
N GLU A 28 -18.28 -0.11 32.29
CA GLU A 28 -17.30 0.88 32.72
C GLU A 28 -15.87 0.52 32.28
N GLU A 29 -15.50 -0.76 32.37
CA GLU A 29 -14.20 -1.26 31.92
C GLU A 29 -14.02 -1.08 30.40
N GLU A 30 -15.04 -1.38 29.61
CA GLU A 30 -15.04 -1.14 28.17
C GLU A 30 -14.93 0.35 27.83
N LEU A 31 -15.66 1.22 28.54
CA LEU A 31 -15.55 2.66 28.36
C LEU A 31 -14.14 3.17 28.69
N LYS A 32 -13.52 2.65 29.75
CA LYS A 32 -12.12 2.98 30.09
C LYS A 32 -11.16 2.50 29.00
N ALA A 33 -11.34 1.29 28.49
CA ALA A 33 -10.53 0.75 27.41
C ALA A 33 -10.65 1.59 26.13
N VAL A 34 -11.88 1.96 25.73
CA VAL A 34 -12.14 2.82 24.57
C VAL A 34 -11.52 4.20 24.74
N ARG A 35 -11.60 4.81 25.93
CA ARG A 35 -10.93 6.09 26.22
C ARG A 35 -9.42 6.00 26.06
N LYS A 36 -8.79 4.94 26.59
CA LYS A 36 -7.35 4.70 26.43
C LYS A 36 -6.98 4.53 24.95
N GLN A 37 -7.78 3.79 24.18
CA GLN A 37 -7.58 3.64 22.74
C GLN A 37 -7.71 4.97 21.98
N ARG A 38 -8.66 5.83 22.36
CA ARG A 38 -8.83 7.17 21.75
C ARG A 38 -7.64 8.08 22.02
N GLU A 39 -7.09 8.04 23.22
CA GLU A 39 -5.91 8.84 23.57
C GLU A 39 -4.68 8.38 22.80
N ALA A 40 -4.45 7.07 22.72
CA ALA A 40 -3.39 6.50 21.89
C ALA A 40 -3.54 6.90 20.41
N LEU A 41 -4.74 6.73 19.85
CA LEU A 41 -5.03 7.10 18.46
C LEU A 41 -4.86 8.60 18.21
N ALA A 42 -5.27 9.47 19.15
CA ALA A 42 -5.04 10.91 19.02
C ALA A 42 -3.53 11.24 18.97
N GLY A 43 -2.72 10.56 19.79
CA GLY A 43 -1.26 10.67 19.75
C GLY A 43 -0.67 10.24 18.41
N GLU A 44 -1.10 9.08 17.89
CA GLU A 44 -0.69 8.57 16.57
C GLU A 44 -1.02 9.55 15.44
N LEU A 45 -2.22 10.13 15.46
CA LEU A 45 -2.66 11.10 14.46
C LEU A 45 -1.84 12.39 14.48
N VAL A 46 -1.48 12.88 15.67
CA VAL A 46 -0.60 14.05 15.80
C VAL A 46 0.80 13.74 15.29
N ALA A 47 1.37 12.57 15.64
CA ALA A 47 2.68 12.16 15.15
C ALA A 47 2.70 11.98 13.62
N ALA A 48 1.64 11.40 13.06
CA ALA A 48 1.47 11.28 11.62
C ALA A 48 1.37 12.66 10.94
N ALA A 49 0.62 13.60 11.53
CA ALA A 49 0.53 14.98 11.04
C ALA A 49 1.91 15.65 11.00
N GLN A 50 2.66 15.59 12.10
CA GLN A 50 4.00 16.17 12.23
C GLN A 50 5.01 15.58 11.24
N SER A 51 4.84 14.33 10.84
CA SER A 51 5.68 13.66 9.85
C SER A 51 5.21 13.89 8.41
N SER A 52 4.07 14.56 8.22
CA SER A 52 3.47 14.81 6.91
C SER A 52 3.77 16.23 6.43
N PRO A 53 3.90 16.47 5.11
CA PRO A 53 4.05 17.81 4.56
C PRO A 53 2.86 18.74 4.85
N THR A 54 1.70 18.18 5.19
CA THR A 54 0.47 18.93 5.44
C THR A 54 0.35 19.43 6.89
N GLU A 55 1.10 18.85 7.83
CA GLU A 55 1.00 19.12 9.27
C GLU A 55 -0.45 19.06 9.83
N ASP A 56 -1.35 18.39 9.11
CA ASP A 56 -2.77 18.27 9.42
C ASP A 56 -3.12 16.80 9.69
N PRO A 57 -3.70 16.47 10.86
CA PRO A 57 -3.99 15.08 11.24
C PRO A 57 -5.07 14.42 10.39
N VAL A 58 -6.03 15.18 9.85
CA VAL A 58 -7.08 14.67 8.95
C VAL A 58 -6.47 14.35 7.60
N LEU A 59 -5.71 15.28 7.01
CA LEU A 59 -5.09 15.07 5.71
C LEU A 59 -4.05 13.96 5.76
N ALA A 60 -3.20 13.92 6.80
CA ALA A 60 -2.24 12.85 7.01
C ALA A 60 -2.93 11.47 7.07
N ARG A 61 -4.05 11.38 7.79
CA ARG A 61 -4.82 10.14 7.88
C ARG A 61 -5.44 9.75 6.54
N LEU A 62 -6.00 10.70 5.79
CA LEU A 62 -6.56 10.43 4.47
C LEU A 62 -5.48 9.97 3.48
N GLN A 63 -4.29 10.55 3.52
CA GLN A 63 -3.15 10.12 2.69
C GLN A 63 -2.72 8.68 3.01
N GLU A 64 -2.65 8.33 4.30
CA GLU A 64 -2.36 6.97 4.75
C GLU A 64 -3.42 5.97 4.25
N LEU A 65 -4.71 6.32 4.41
CA LEU A 65 -5.82 5.48 3.93
C LEU A 65 -5.82 5.36 2.41
N ALA A 66 -5.50 6.43 1.69
CA ALA A 66 -5.37 6.40 0.23
C ALA A 66 -4.23 5.48 -0.22
N ARG A 67 -3.09 5.49 0.49
CA ARG A 67 -1.98 4.58 0.24
C ARG A 67 -2.40 3.12 0.47
N LYS A 68 -3.01 2.82 1.63
CA LYS A 68 -3.54 1.48 1.95
C LYS A 68 -4.55 1.00 0.91
N LYS A 69 -5.46 1.89 0.48
CA LYS A 69 -6.43 1.59 -0.58
C LYS A 69 -5.74 1.22 -1.89
N ARG A 70 -4.66 1.90 -2.27
CA ARG A 70 -3.88 1.55 -3.48
C ARG A 70 -3.16 0.22 -3.33
N GLU A 71 -2.55 -0.04 -2.17
CA GLU A 71 -1.89 -1.32 -1.87
C GLU A 71 -2.87 -2.49 -1.97
N ILE A 72 -4.02 -2.40 -1.30
CA ILE A 72 -5.08 -3.43 -1.35
C ILE A 72 -5.59 -3.61 -2.79
N LYS A 73 -5.80 -2.53 -3.55
CA LYS A 73 -6.21 -2.64 -4.96
C LYS A 73 -5.18 -3.37 -5.81
N ASN A 74 -3.89 -3.10 -5.59
CA ASN A 74 -2.83 -3.81 -6.30
C ASN A 74 -2.82 -5.30 -5.93
N GLU A 75 -3.02 -5.64 -4.66
CA GLU A 75 -3.11 -7.02 -4.20
C GLU A 75 -4.30 -7.76 -4.84
N ILE A 76 -5.49 -7.15 -4.85
CA ILE A 76 -6.67 -7.68 -5.55
C ILE A 76 -6.35 -7.93 -7.02
N ARG A 77 -5.71 -6.98 -7.70
CA ARG A 77 -5.34 -7.10 -9.12
C ARG A 77 -4.41 -8.27 -9.40
N LEU A 78 -3.42 -8.48 -8.54
CA LEU A 78 -2.50 -9.62 -8.63
C LEU A 78 -3.23 -10.95 -8.40
N LEU A 79 -4.07 -11.03 -7.37
CA LEU A 79 -4.86 -12.23 -7.08
C LEU A 79 -5.84 -12.58 -8.21
N LEU A 80 -6.53 -11.60 -8.78
CA LEU A 80 -7.41 -11.80 -9.94
C LEU A 80 -6.63 -12.30 -11.16
N THR A 81 -5.44 -11.74 -11.41
CA THR A 81 -4.57 -12.16 -12.51
C THR A 81 -4.09 -13.59 -12.31
N TYR A 82 -3.64 -13.94 -11.10
CA TYR A 82 -3.26 -15.32 -10.75
C TYR A 82 -4.43 -16.30 -10.94
N ALA A 83 -5.60 -15.96 -10.39
CA ALA A 83 -6.81 -16.79 -10.45
C ALA A 83 -7.22 -17.11 -11.88
N ARG A 84 -7.07 -16.14 -12.79
CA ARG A 84 -7.47 -16.27 -14.20
C ARG A 84 -6.42 -16.94 -15.09
N GLU A 85 -5.15 -16.69 -14.84
CA GLU A 85 -4.09 -16.99 -15.81
C GLU A 85 -3.12 -18.07 -15.34
N PHE A 86 -3.13 -18.46 -14.06
CA PHE A 86 -2.17 -19.41 -13.49
C PHE A 86 -2.81 -20.58 -12.73
N THR A 87 -4.13 -20.57 -12.50
CA THR A 87 -4.81 -21.63 -11.75
C THR A 87 -5.12 -22.84 -12.64
N ARG A 88 -4.90 -24.06 -12.15
CA ARG A 88 -5.20 -25.34 -12.83
C ARG A 88 -6.09 -26.20 -11.94
N PRO A 89 -6.94 -27.10 -12.47
CA PRO A 89 -7.10 -27.47 -13.89
C PRO A 89 -7.92 -26.47 -14.72
N GLU A 90 -8.88 -25.76 -14.10
CA GLU A 90 -9.69 -24.73 -14.76
C GLU A 90 -9.55 -23.38 -14.05
N PRO A 91 -9.51 -22.26 -14.79
CA PRO A 91 -9.57 -20.92 -14.19
C PRO A 91 -10.88 -20.70 -13.42
N TYR A 92 -10.82 -19.88 -12.37
CA TYR A 92 -12.02 -19.47 -11.65
C TYR A 92 -13.02 -18.75 -12.57
N ARG A 93 -14.32 -19.01 -12.38
CA ARG A 93 -15.39 -18.32 -13.11
C ARG A 93 -15.39 -16.83 -12.78
N LEU A 94 -15.52 -15.98 -13.79
CA LEU A 94 -15.54 -14.51 -13.62
C LEU A 94 -16.60 -14.03 -12.62
N LYS A 95 -17.76 -14.69 -12.57
CA LYS A 95 -18.82 -14.37 -11.60
C LYS A 95 -18.36 -14.57 -10.16
N ALA A 96 -17.67 -15.67 -9.86
CA ALA A 96 -17.18 -15.96 -8.52
C ALA A 96 -16.08 -14.98 -8.09
N LEU A 97 -15.20 -14.61 -9.02
CA LEU A 97 -14.17 -13.60 -8.76
C LEU A 97 -14.76 -12.21 -8.53
N ALA A 98 -15.75 -11.82 -9.33
CA ALA A 98 -16.47 -10.56 -9.20
C ALA A 98 -17.18 -10.47 -7.83
N GLU A 99 -17.87 -11.53 -7.43
CA GLU A 99 -18.55 -11.61 -6.13
C GLU A 99 -17.54 -11.57 -4.97
N ALA A 100 -16.44 -12.31 -5.04
CA ALA A 100 -15.43 -12.34 -3.99
C ALA A 100 -14.66 -11.01 -3.84
N ALA A 101 -14.45 -10.28 -4.93
CA ALA A 101 -13.71 -9.03 -4.94
C ALA A 101 -14.61 -7.79 -4.73
N ASP A 102 -15.93 -7.97 -4.62
CA ASP A 102 -16.93 -6.89 -4.64
C ASP A 102 -16.79 -5.97 -5.87
N MET A 103 -16.67 -6.60 -7.04
CA MET A 103 -16.41 -5.95 -8.32
C MET A 103 -17.44 -6.36 -9.37
N SER A 104 -17.61 -5.51 -10.40
CA SER A 104 -18.37 -5.93 -11.58
C SER A 104 -17.58 -6.97 -12.40
N ILE A 105 -18.29 -7.88 -13.08
CA ILE A 105 -17.67 -8.84 -14.01
C ILE A 105 -16.83 -8.12 -15.09
N SER A 106 -17.31 -6.95 -15.55
CA SER A 106 -16.57 -6.14 -16.52
C SER A 106 -15.24 -5.65 -15.96
N SER A 107 -15.23 -5.17 -14.71
CA SER A 107 -14.02 -4.69 -14.03
C SER A 107 -13.00 -5.81 -13.85
N VAL A 108 -13.43 -6.99 -13.41
CA VAL A 108 -12.54 -8.16 -13.28
C VAL A 108 -11.90 -8.55 -14.62
N ARG A 109 -12.61 -8.35 -15.74
CA ARG A 109 -12.07 -8.63 -17.07
C ARG A 109 -10.94 -7.67 -17.45
N THR A 110 -11.08 -6.39 -17.13
CA THR A 110 -10.19 -5.31 -17.58
C THR A 110 -9.01 -5.03 -16.66
N GLU A 111 -9.12 -5.37 -15.37
CA GLU A 111 -8.05 -5.03 -14.40
C GLU A 111 -6.80 -5.91 -14.51
N CYS A 112 -6.86 -7.06 -15.18
CA CYS A 112 -5.68 -7.91 -15.38
C CYS A 112 -4.80 -7.37 -16.52
N ASP A 113 -3.64 -6.80 -16.21
CA ASP A 113 -2.67 -6.33 -17.20
C ASP A 113 -1.56 -7.34 -17.49
N LYS A 114 -0.89 -7.20 -18.64
CA LYS A 114 0.30 -7.98 -19.02
C LYS A 114 1.44 -7.81 -18.01
N GLY A 115 1.63 -6.62 -17.43
CA GLY A 115 2.66 -6.39 -16.42
C GLY A 115 2.46 -7.27 -15.18
N ASP A 116 1.22 -7.40 -14.71
CA ASP A 116 0.89 -8.26 -13.57
C ASP A 116 1.15 -9.74 -13.88
N LYS A 117 0.86 -10.19 -15.11
CA LYS A 117 1.16 -11.57 -15.53
C LYS A 117 2.66 -11.86 -15.48
N ALA A 118 3.49 -10.95 -16.01
CA ALA A 118 4.94 -11.11 -16.00
C ALA A 118 5.49 -11.12 -14.57
N TYR A 119 5.03 -10.19 -13.73
CA TYR A 119 5.38 -10.15 -12.31
C TYR A 119 5.03 -11.46 -11.60
N ILE A 120 3.80 -11.96 -11.78
CA ILE A 120 3.38 -13.22 -11.16
C ILE A 120 4.23 -14.39 -11.67
N ALA A 121 4.43 -14.50 -12.98
CA ALA A 121 5.21 -15.58 -13.59
C ALA A 121 6.62 -15.66 -13.01
N ASP A 122 7.28 -14.51 -12.85
CA ASP A 122 8.60 -14.37 -12.22
C ASP A 122 8.57 -14.82 -10.76
N GLN A 123 7.62 -14.32 -9.96
CA GLN A 123 7.51 -14.66 -8.54
C GLN A 123 7.22 -16.15 -8.28
N ILE A 124 6.44 -16.81 -9.14
CA ILE A 124 6.07 -18.22 -8.96
C ILE A 124 6.91 -19.20 -9.79
N GLY A 125 7.84 -18.70 -10.61
CA GLY A 125 8.75 -19.50 -11.43
C GLY A 125 8.08 -20.36 -12.52
N ARG A 126 6.91 -19.97 -13.03
CA ARG A 126 6.21 -20.70 -14.11
C ARG A 126 5.41 -19.78 -15.01
N SER A 127 5.18 -20.23 -16.25
CA SER A 127 4.38 -19.51 -17.23
C SER A 127 2.88 -19.57 -16.95
N ASP A 128 2.17 -18.61 -17.52
CA ASP A 128 0.70 -18.59 -17.52
C ASP A 128 0.14 -19.74 -18.38
N LEU A 129 -1.14 -20.03 -18.22
CA LEU A 129 -1.84 -21.11 -18.92
C LEU A 129 -1.73 -20.99 -20.45
N LYS A 130 -1.73 -19.75 -20.97
CA LYS A 130 -1.64 -19.47 -22.40
C LYS A 130 -0.20 -19.35 -22.90
N LYS A 131 0.80 -19.50 -22.02
CA LYS A 131 2.23 -19.35 -22.32
C LYS A 131 2.55 -18.01 -23.00
N THR A 132 1.82 -16.95 -22.63
CA THR A 132 2.04 -15.58 -23.11
C THR A 132 3.15 -14.86 -22.36
N VAL A 133 3.44 -15.29 -21.13
CA VAL A 133 4.55 -14.79 -20.32
C VAL A 133 5.37 -15.97 -19.80
N MET A 134 6.68 -15.86 -19.92
CA MET A 134 7.62 -16.80 -19.32
C MET A 134 8.21 -16.18 -18.05
N PRO A 135 8.52 -16.97 -17.01
CA PRO A 135 9.32 -16.47 -15.91
C PRO A 135 10.66 -15.99 -16.46
N THR A 136 11.12 -14.81 -16.05
CA THR A 136 12.47 -14.38 -16.40
C THR A 136 13.43 -15.32 -15.68
N THR A 137 14.25 -16.06 -16.41
CA THR A 137 15.26 -16.88 -15.72
C THR A 137 16.28 -15.95 -15.08
N ALA A 138 16.76 -16.28 -13.87
CA ALA A 138 17.79 -15.47 -13.19
C ALA A 138 19.03 -15.21 -14.08
N LEU A 139 19.32 -16.12 -15.02
CA LEU A 139 20.38 -15.97 -16.02
C LEU A 139 20.07 -14.90 -17.08
N GLU A 140 18.82 -14.76 -17.53
CA GLU A 140 18.39 -13.70 -18.47
C GLU A 140 18.32 -12.33 -17.79
N TYR A 141 17.95 -12.27 -16.51
CA TYR A 141 17.95 -11.02 -15.74
C TYR A 141 19.38 -10.45 -15.60
N LEU A 142 20.35 -11.31 -15.26
CA LEU A 142 21.77 -10.95 -15.17
C LEU A 142 22.39 -10.58 -16.54
N ALA A 143 21.88 -11.14 -17.64
CA ALA A 143 22.32 -10.80 -18.98
C ALA A 143 21.72 -9.48 -19.52
N THR A 144 20.51 -9.11 -19.06
CA THR A 144 19.78 -7.94 -19.56
C THR A 144 20.04 -6.68 -18.72
N PHE A 145 20.26 -6.83 -17.41
CA PHE A 145 20.59 -5.74 -16.50
C PHE A 145 21.86 -6.09 -15.70
N PRO A 146 23.06 -5.68 -16.16
CA PRO A 146 24.25 -5.83 -15.33
C PRO A 146 24.03 -5.07 -14.01
N SER A 147 24.26 -5.78 -12.91
CA SER A 147 24.03 -5.30 -11.54
C SER A 147 24.52 -3.85 -11.33
N PRO A 148 23.79 -2.98 -10.61
CA PRO A 148 24.22 -1.61 -10.31
C PRO A 148 25.48 -1.53 -9.41
N SER A 149 26.13 -2.66 -9.10
CA SER A 149 27.39 -2.74 -8.35
C SER A 149 28.62 -2.26 -9.12
N THR A 150 28.48 -1.75 -10.35
CA THR A 150 29.54 -1.03 -11.08
C THR A 150 29.08 0.37 -11.47
N ALA A 151 28.38 1.07 -10.56
CA ALA A 151 28.50 2.52 -10.59
C ALA A 151 29.97 2.86 -10.25
N PRO A 152 30.71 3.61 -11.09
CA PRO A 152 32.00 4.12 -10.67
C PRO A 152 31.75 4.90 -9.38
N SER A 153 32.50 4.56 -8.33
CA SER A 153 32.60 5.33 -7.11
C SER A 153 32.60 6.80 -7.49
N LEU A 154 31.56 7.54 -7.08
CA LEU A 154 31.58 8.99 -7.12
C LEU A 154 32.74 9.39 -6.21
N GLU A 155 33.94 9.48 -6.79
CA GLU A 155 35.03 10.23 -6.24
C GLU A 155 34.44 11.55 -5.79
N ARG A 156 34.62 11.83 -4.50
CA ARG A 156 34.31 13.13 -3.92
C ARG A 156 35.05 14.17 -4.77
N ARG A 157 34.35 14.78 -5.73
CA ARG A 157 34.77 16.08 -6.25
C ARG A 157 34.73 17.02 -5.06
N GLN A 158 35.90 17.28 -4.53
CA GLN A 158 36.17 18.42 -3.66
C GLN A 158 35.63 19.65 -4.39
N TYR A 159 34.60 20.26 -3.80
CA TYR A 159 34.12 21.57 -4.22
C TYR A 159 35.07 22.58 -3.60
N GLU A 160 36.14 22.92 -4.31
CA GLU A 160 37.00 24.07 -3.99
C GLU A 160 36.24 25.35 -4.40
N PRO A 161 35.93 26.27 -3.47
CA PRO A 161 35.32 27.55 -3.81
C PRO A 161 36.44 28.54 -4.12
N GLY A 162 36.63 28.93 -5.38
CA GLY A 162 37.59 29.99 -5.68
C GLY A 162 37.79 30.34 -7.14
N MET A 163 37.36 31.57 -7.46
CA MET A 163 38.02 32.50 -8.40
C MET A 163 37.79 32.31 -9.91
N GLY A 164 37.35 33.40 -10.56
CA GLY A 164 37.48 33.56 -12.01
C GLY A 164 36.52 34.55 -12.65
N PHE A 165 36.69 35.85 -12.36
CA PHE A 165 36.15 36.95 -13.16
C PHE A 165 36.55 36.83 -14.63
N ILE A 166 35.64 37.17 -15.57
CA ILE A 166 36.04 37.68 -16.88
C ILE A 166 35.11 38.86 -17.23
N GLN A 167 35.73 40.03 -17.35
CA GLN A 167 35.19 41.26 -17.96
C GLN A 167 34.89 41.01 -19.44
N THR A 168 33.79 41.57 -19.93
CA THR A 168 33.63 41.90 -21.35
C THR A 168 33.69 43.41 -21.48
N ASP A 169 34.67 43.87 -22.26
CA ASP A 169 34.69 45.20 -22.87
C ASP A 169 33.51 45.39 -23.84
#